data_AF-A0A0L0MCW2-F1
#
_entry.id   AF-A0A0L0MCW2-F1
#
_cell.length_a   1.000
_cell.length_b   1.000
_cell.length_c   1.000
_cell.angle_alpha   90.00
_cell.angle_beta   90.00
_cell.angle_gamma   90.00
#
_symmetry.space_group_name_H-M   'P 1'
#
loop_
_entity.id
_entity.type
_entity.pdbx_description
1 polymer ?
#
loop_
_entity_poly.entity_id
_entity_poly.type
_entity_poly.pdbx_seq_one_letter_code
_entity_poly.pdbx_strand_id
1 'polypeptide(L)'
;MKLTPREKDKLLIFTAALLAERRRARGLKLNHPEAVAFISAALMEAARDGKTVAEVMHYGTTLLTRDDVMEGVPEMIPDIHLPRRHQARHRPPSDPLKT
;
A
#
# COMPACT_ATOMS: atom_id res chain seq x y z
N MET A 1 5.76 19.03 -12.05
CA MET A 1 4.51 18.43 -11.53
C MET A 1 3.98 19.26 -10.36
N LYS A 2 2.67 19.41 -10.22
CA LYS A 2 2.04 20.04 -9.04
C LYS A 2 1.44 18.96 -8.14
N LEU A 3 2.30 18.31 -7.34
CA LEU A 3 1.89 17.22 -6.44
C LEU A 3 1.23 17.78 -5.18
N THR A 4 0.10 17.20 -4.82
CA THR A 4 -0.54 17.40 -3.51
C THR A 4 0.34 16.85 -2.39
N PRO A 5 0.19 17.32 -1.14
CA PRO A 5 0.91 16.76 0.00
C PRO A 5 0.75 15.24 0.11
N ARG A 6 -0.47 14.74 -0.08
CA ARG A 6 -0.78 13.30 -0.05
C ARG A 6 -0.05 12.50 -1.13
N GLU A 7 0.14 13.06 -2.31
CA GLU A 7 0.91 12.40 -3.38
C GLU A 7 2.40 12.36 -3.05
N LYS A 8 2.94 13.41 -2.40
CA LYS A 8 4.31 13.39 -1.90
C LYS A 8 4.51 12.33 -0.82
N ASP A 9 3.56 12.18 0.11
CA ASP A 9 3.63 11.16 1.15
C ASP A 9 3.68 9.74 0.56
N LYS A 10 2.90 9.48 -0.50
CA LYS A 10 2.96 8.20 -1.22
C LYS A 10 4.32 7.95 -1.85
N LEU A 11 4.96 8.99 -2.41
CA LEU A 11 6.32 8.87 -2.95
C LEU A 11 7.35 8.62 -1.85
N LEU A 12 7.16 9.18 -0.65
CA LEU A 12 8.02 8.87 0.51
C LEU A 12 7.88 7.40 0.92
N ILE A 13 6.64 6.89 0.99
CA ILE A 13 6.39 5.45 1.25
C ILE A 13 7.08 4.58 0.20
N PHE A 14 6.94 4.93 -1.09
CA PHE A 14 7.59 4.20 -2.17
C PHE A 14 9.11 4.21 -2.05
N THR A 15 9.70 5.35 -1.66
CA THR A 15 11.15 5.47 -1.45
C THR A 15 11.62 4.59 -0.28
N ALA A 16 10.87 4.56 0.82
CA ALA A 16 11.14 3.67 1.94
C ALA A 16 11.03 2.19 1.54
N ALA A 17 10.05 1.84 0.69
CA ALA A 17 9.87 0.49 0.18
C ALA A 17 11.05 0.04 -0.70
N LEU A 18 11.56 0.91 -1.58
CA LEU A 18 12.76 0.61 -2.38
C LEU A 18 14.00 0.38 -1.51
N LEU A 19 14.13 1.14 -0.42
CA LEU A 19 15.21 0.92 0.55
C LEU A 19 15.07 -0.44 1.25
N ALA A 20 13.85 -0.80 1.66
CA ALA A 20 13.54 -2.10 2.25
C ALA A 20 13.84 -3.25 1.28
N GLU A 21 13.38 -3.15 0.03
CA GLU A 21 13.63 -4.15 -1.01
C GLU A 21 15.13 -4.39 -1.21
N ARG A 22 15.92 -3.31 -1.31
CA ARG A 22 17.39 -3.41 -1.44
C ARG A 22 18.04 -4.02 -0.21
N ARG A 23 17.52 -3.78 0.99
CA ARG A 23 18.03 -4.40 2.24
C ARG A 23 17.71 -5.90 2.25
N ARG A 24 16.48 -6.28 1.92
CA ARG A 24 16.05 -7.67 1.80
C ARG A 24 16.83 -8.44 0.74
N ALA A 25 17.10 -7.83 -0.41
CA ALA A 25 17.92 -8.42 -1.47
C ALA A 25 19.37 -8.73 -1.04
N ARG A 26 19.87 -8.05 0.01
CA ARG A 26 21.17 -8.37 0.64
C ARG A 26 21.07 -9.39 1.79
N GLY A 27 19.89 -9.97 2.01
CA GLY A 27 19.64 -10.93 3.09
C GLY A 27 19.38 -10.31 4.46
N LEU A 28 19.09 -9.00 4.55
CA LEU A 28 18.72 -8.37 5.81
C LEU A 28 17.25 -8.59 6.12
N LYS A 29 16.96 -8.95 7.37
CA LYS A 29 15.60 -8.99 7.91
C LYS A 29 15.05 -7.58 8.04
N LEU A 30 13.82 -7.37 7.57
CA LEU A 30 13.17 -6.08 7.60
C LEU A 30 12.68 -5.72 9.01
N ASN A 31 12.85 -4.46 9.40
CA ASN A 31 12.21 -3.92 10.60
C ASN A 31 10.75 -3.50 10.31
N HIS A 32 10.04 -3.03 11.34
CA HIS A 32 8.64 -2.65 11.24
C HIS A 32 8.34 -1.59 10.15
N PRO A 33 8.98 -0.41 10.11
CA PRO A 33 8.69 0.59 9.07
C PRO A 33 9.07 0.12 7.66
N GLU A 34 10.10 -0.71 7.52
CA GLU A 34 10.48 -1.32 6.24
C GLU A 34 9.44 -2.31 5.74
N ALA A 35 8.95 -3.19 6.61
CA ALA A 35 7.93 -4.17 6.28
C ALA A 35 6.61 -3.49 5.87
N VAL A 36 6.19 -2.47 6.63
CA VAL A 36 4.99 -1.68 6.31
C VAL A 36 5.16 -0.94 4.99
N ALA A 37 6.31 -0.30 4.74
CA ALA A 37 6.57 0.41 3.49
C ALA A 37 6.58 -0.55 2.29
N PHE A 38 7.25 -1.70 2.42
CA PHE A 38 7.35 -2.73 1.40
C PHE A 38 5.96 -3.22 0.98
N ILE A 39 5.13 -3.63 1.95
CA ILE A 39 3.77 -4.08 1.68
C ILE A 39 2.94 -2.94 1.07
N SER A 40 2.99 -1.74 1.65
CA SER A 40 2.21 -0.59 1.18
C SER A 40 2.51 -0.24 -0.28
N ALA A 41 3.78 -0.27 -0.70
CA ALA A 41 4.16 -0.02 -2.09
C ALA A 41 3.61 -1.09 -3.04
N ALA A 42 3.76 -2.37 -2.69
CA ALA A 42 3.23 -3.47 -3.49
C ALA A 42 1.71 -3.40 -3.66
N LEU A 43 0.99 -3.00 -2.61
CA LEU A 43 -0.46 -2.79 -2.66
C LEU A 43 -0.86 -1.58 -3.51
N MET A 44 -0.08 -0.49 -3.47
CA MET A 44 -0.31 0.67 -4.33
C MET A 44 -0.14 0.32 -5.82
N GLU A 45 0.88 -0.47 -6.16
CA GLU A 45 1.10 -0.95 -7.53
C GLU A 45 0.01 -1.94 -7.97
N ALA A 46 -0.37 -2.89 -7.11
CA ALA A 46 -1.49 -3.80 -7.38
C ALA A 46 -2.81 -3.05 -7.66
N ALA A 47 -3.09 -1.99 -6.89
CA ALA A 47 -4.24 -1.12 -7.15
C ALA A 47 -4.07 -0.29 -8.44
N ARG A 48 -2.83 0.03 -8.83
CA ARG A 48 -2.52 0.73 -10.09
C ARG A 48 -2.75 -0.16 -11.31
N ASP A 49 -2.48 -1.46 -11.17
CA ASP A 49 -2.73 -2.52 -12.16
C ASP A 49 -4.22 -2.84 -12.34
N GLY A 50 -5.09 -2.25 -11.51
CA GLY A 50 -6.54 -2.40 -11.61
C GLY A 50 -7.11 -3.58 -10.83
N LYS A 51 -6.34 -4.21 -9.93
CA LYS A 51 -6.86 -5.25 -9.03
C LYS A 51 -7.95 -4.68 -8.12
N THR A 52 -8.94 -5.51 -7.83
CA THR A 52 -10.00 -5.21 -6.88
C THR A 52 -9.45 -5.09 -5.46
N VAL A 53 -10.21 -4.44 -4.57
CA VAL A 53 -9.82 -4.29 -3.16
C VAL A 53 -9.58 -5.67 -2.50
N ALA A 54 -10.42 -6.65 -2.81
CA ALA A 54 -10.28 -8.00 -2.25
C ALA A 54 -8.98 -8.67 -2.72
N GLU A 55 -8.65 -8.58 -4.01
CA GLU A 55 -7.41 -9.13 -4.57
C GLU A 55 -6.17 -8.42 -4.02
N VAL A 56 -6.23 -7.09 -3.85
CA VAL A 56 -5.14 -6.31 -3.26
C VAL A 56 -4.90 -6.74 -1.81
N MET A 57 -5.96 -6.85 -0.99
CA MET A 57 -5.82 -7.28 0.41
C MET A 57 -5.28 -8.70 0.52
N HIS A 58 -5.77 -9.64 -0.31
CA HIS A 58 -5.25 -11.01 -0.34
C HIS A 58 -3.79 -11.05 -0.81
N TYR A 59 -3.43 -10.29 -1.84
CA TYR A 59 -2.05 -10.19 -2.31
C TYR A 59 -1.10 -9.71 -1.22
N GLY A 60 -1.52 -8.72 -0.41
CA GLY A 60 -0.73 -8.18 0.70
C GLY A 60 -0.25 -9.21 1.72
N THR A 61 -1.04 -10.25 1.98
CA THR A 61 -0.69 -11.29 2.96
C THR A 61 0.35 -12.29 2.45
N THR A 62 0.63 -12.28 1.15
CA THR A 62 1.57 -13.22 0.50
C THR A 62 2.99 -12.66 0.34
N LEU A 63 3.20 -11.38 0.66
CA LEU A 63 4.41 -10.65 0.29
C LEU A 63 5.63 -10.88 1.21
N LEU A 64 5.39 -11.08 2.51
CA LEU A 64 6.43 -11.26 3.52
C LEU A 64 6.12 -12.49 4.36
N THR A 65 7.15 -13.26 4.63
CA THR A 65 7.12 -14.37 5.57
C THR A 65 7.73 -13.95 6.91
N ARG A 66 7.59 -14.77 7.95
CA ARG A 66 8.21 -14.53 9.26
C ARG A 66 9.75 -14.47 9.18
N ASP A 67 10.36 -15.09 8.17
CA ASP A 67 11.80 -15.10 7.99
C ASP A 67 12.33 -13.83 7.30
N ASP A 68 11.48 -13.11 6.58
CA ASP A 68 11.84 -11.85 5.91
C ASP A 68 11.92 -10.66 6.87
N VAL A 69 11.42 -10.80 8.10
CA VAL A 69 11.30 -9.72 9.08
C VAL A 69 12.02 -10.04 10.38
N MET A 70 12.37 -9.01 11.15
CA MET A 70 12.95 -9.14 12.48
C MET A 70 11.94 -9.76 13.46
N GLU A 71 12.46 -10.34 14.55
CA GLU A 71 11.63 -10.89 15.62
C GLU A 71 10.70 -9.81 16.21
N GLY A 72 9.45 -10.20 16.52
CA GLY A 72 8.42 -9.31 17.05
C GLY A 72 7.74 -8.43 16.01
N VAL A 73 8.30 -8.27 14.81
CA VAL A 73 7.67 -7.48 13.73
C VAL A 73 6.36 -8.08 13.23
N PRO A 74 6.21 -9.41 13.02
CA PRO A 74 4.92 -9.99 12.60
C PRO A 74 3.77 -9.66 13.56
N GLU A 75 4.03 -9.63 14.85
CA GLU A 75 3.04 -9.36 15.91
C GLU A 75 2.67 -7.86 15.96
N MET A 76 3.57 -6.98 15.50
CA MET A 76 3.33 -5.54 15.41
C MET A 76 2.51 -5.12 14.17
N ILE A 77 2.24 -6.04 13.24
CA ILE A 77 1.49 -5.75 12.01
C ILE A 77 0.17 -6.55 12.02
N PRO A 78 -0.78 -6.25 12.94
CA PRO A 78 -2.07 -6.95 12.97
C PRO A 78 -2.99 -6.55 11.82
N ASP A 79 -2.95 -5.29 11.36
CA ASP A 79 -3.81 -4.78 10.28
C ASP A 79 -3.12 -3.67 9.45
N ILE A 80 -2.86 -3.92 8.17
CA ILE A 80 -2.42 -2.87 7.24
C ILE A 80 -3.67 -2.21 6.62
N HIS A 81 -4.02 -1.04 7.14
CA HIS A 81 -5.11 -0.24 6.59
C HIS A 81 -4.62 0.58 5.39
N LEU A 82 -5.03 0.18 4.18
CA LEU A 82 -4.78 0.99 2.99
C LEU A 82 -5.64 2.26 3.01
N PRO A 83 -5.06 3.45 2.77
CA PRO A 83 -5.85 4.67 2.59
C PRO A 83 -6.63 4.54 1.28
N ARG A 84 -7.91 4.17 1.38
CA ARG A 84 -8.82 4.04 0.24
C ARG A 84 -8.74 5.32 -0.60
N ARG A 85 -8.69 5.17 -1.93
CA ARG A 85 -9.19 6.24 -2.80
C ARG A 85 -10.64 6.44 -2.34
N HIS A 86 -11.03 7.67 -2.00
CA HIS A 86 -12.44 7.99 -2.03
C HIS A 86 -12.89 7.57 -3.43
N GLN A 87 -13.67 6.49 -3.53
CA GLN A 87 -14.53 6.33 -4.68
C GLN A 87 -15.25 7.67 -4.74
N ALA A 88 -15.01 8.42 -5.82
CA ALA A 88 -15.87 9.56 -6.12
C ALA A 88 -17.27 9.00 -6.00
N ARG A 89 -18.03 9.50 -5.01
CA ARG A 89 -19.41 9.05 -4.79
C ARG A 89 -20.05 9.07 -6.17
N HIS A 90 -20.51 7.92 -6.65
CA HIS A 90 -21.27 7.85 -7.88
C HIS A 90 -22.46 8.78 -7.69
N ARG A 91 -22.35 10.02 -8.16
CA ARG A 91 -23.47 10.95 -8.23
C ARG A 91 -24.26 10.42 -9.41
N PRO A 92 -25.47 9.85 -9.22
CA PRO A 92 -26.29 9.52 -10.37
C PRO A 92 -26.47 10.79 -11.20
N PRO A 93 -26.52 10.69 -12.54
CA PRO A 93 -26.77 11.85 -13.38
C PRO A 93 -28.07 12.51 -12.89
N SER A 94 -27.97 13.78 -12.50
CA SER A 94 -29.14 14.60 -12.23
C SER A 94 -29.92 14.70 -13.53
N ASP A 95 -31.08 14.07 -13.54
CA ASP A 95 -32.04 14.09 -14.63
C ASP A 95 -32.38 15.54 -15.02
N PRO A 96 -32.09 15.99 -16.26
CA PRO A 96 -32.33 17.36 -16.68
C PRO A 96 -33.81 17.67 -16.94
N LEU A 97 -34.74 16.75 -16.67
CA LEU A 97 -36.18 16.88 -16.96
C LEU A 97 -37.10 17.00 -15.74
N LYS A 98 -36.59 17.34 -14.54
CA LYS A 98 -37.45 17.80 -13.45
C LYS A 98 -37.45 19.33 -13.38
N THR A 99 -38.40 19.90 -14.12
CA THR A 99 -39.04 21.21 -13.85
C THR A 99 -39.43 21.36 -12.38
#